data_AF-A0AA88TIX7-F1
#
_entry.id   AF-A0AA88TIX7-F1
#
_cell.length_a   1.000
_cell.length_b   1.000
_cell.length_c   1.000
_cell.angle_alpha   90.00
_cell.angle_beta   90.00
_cell.angle_gamma   90.00
#
_symmetry.space_group_name_H-M   'P 1'
#
loop_
_entity.id
_entity.type
_entity.pdbx_description
1 polymer ?
#
loop_
_entity_poly.entity_id
_entity_poly.type
_entity_poly.pdbx_seq_one_letter_code
_entity_poly.pdbx_strand_id
1 'polypeptide(L)'
;MEQARAAGQNVYYRGHVGYINGNGVTLDTDNPILTITYYTKGTFLLQGNEASLDSFEEIFPLLKARVEKERDETHVNCTDSEDDGPVNPSPSPSERQLRDSLALLELDFTEFRECTQAKLTDMHNTNIYIQELKDELQQLKKNTSSSITELTRALRDLQEENQTLRLQLCKQEEDTEKKKKRTSPDSCKK
;
A
#
# COMPACT_ATOMS: atom_id res chain seq x y z
N MET A 1 20.55 13.36 29.30
CA MET A 1 20.14 11.97 28.99
C MET A 1 19.18 11.56 30.09
N GLU A 2 17.88 11.61 29.82
CA GLU A 2 16.89 11.23 30.81
C GLU A 2 16.11 10.04 30.27
N GLN A 3 16.30 8.90 30.92
CA GLN A 3 15.79 7.60 30.53
C GLN A 3 14.55 7.32 31.38
N ALA A 4 13.37 7.29 30.76
CA ALA A 4 12.14 6.88 31.45
C ALA A 4 11.82 5.43 31.05
N ARG A 5 12.01 4.50 31.99
CA ARG A 5 11.50 3.12 31.90
C ARG A 5 10.05 3.10 32.40
N ALA A 6 9.13 2.71 31.54
CA ALA A 6 7.85 2.16 31.93
C ALA A 6 7.39 1.15 30.86
N ALA A 7 6.76 0.08 31.34
CA ALA A 7 6.37 -1.11 30.59
C ALA A 7 5.49 -0.79 29.37
N GLY A 8 5.76 -1.51 28.27
CA GLY A 8 4.84 -1.66 27.14
C GLY A 8 4.49 -0.36 26.42
N GLN A 9 5.44 0.23 25.70
CA GLN A 9 5.16 1.37 24.82
C GLN A 9 6.15 1.43 23.66
N ASN A 10 5.60 1.60 22.45
CA ASN A 10 6.32 1.90 21.23
C ASN A 10 7.33 3.04 21.47
N VAL A 11 8.59 2.80 21.10
CA VAL A 11 9.64 3.82 21.17
C VAL A 11 9.50 4.74 19.97
N TYR A 12 9.02 5.96 20.22
CA TYR A 12 8.94 7.02 19.21
C TYR A 12 10.19 7.90 19.26
N TYR A 13 11.03 7.83 18.22
CA TYR A 13 12.03 8.86 17.98
C TYR A 13 11.38 10.03 17.21
N ARG A 14 11.17 11.15 17.90
CA ARG A 14 10.62 12.39 17.33
C ARG A 14 11.73 13.18 16.63
N GLY A 15 11.89 12.95 15.33
CA GLY A 15 12.56 13.87 14.39
C GLY A 15 11.58 14.21 13.27
N HIS A 16 11.53 15.47 12.85
CA HIS A 16 10.50 16.00 11.94
C HIS A 16 10.25 15.15 10.68
N VAL A 17 8.97 14.86 10.45
CA VAL A 17 8.43 14.16 9.28
C VAL A 17 8.64 15.01 8.03
N GLY A 18 9.49 14.54 7.14
CA GLY A 18 9.57 14.99 5.75
C GLY A 18 9.26 13.81 4.85
N TYR A 19 8.21 13.91 4.04
CA TYR A 19 7.90 12.98 2.96
C TYR A 19 9.01 13.03 1.92
N ILE A 20 9.61 11.90 1.53
CA ILE A 20 10.59 11.87 0.43
C ILE A 20 10.41 10.60 -0.41
N ASN A 21 10.08 10.82 -1.68
CA ASN A 21 10.25 9.88 -2.78
C ASN A 21 11.72 9.41 -2.84
N GLY A 22 11.99 8.13 -2.65
CA GLY A 22 13.36 7.60 -2.73
C GLY A 22 13.39 6.12 -3.02
N ASN A 23 14.21 5.75 -4.00
CA ASN A 23 14.47 4.36 -4.41
C ASN A 23 15.15 3.61 -3.26
N GLY A 24 14.39 2.77 -2.55
CA GLY A 24 14.92 1.85 -1.54
C GLY A 24 15.49 0.60 -2.20
N VAL A 25 16.66 0.16 -1.74
CA VAL A 25 17.16 -1.19 -2.04
C VAL A 25 16.73 -2.09 -0.88
N THR A 26 15.72 -2.92 -1.13
CA THR A 26 15.29 -3.98 -0.22
C THR A 26 16.18 -5.21 -0.43
N LEU A 27 16.95 -5.57 0.59
CA LEU A 27 17.56 -6.90 0.67
C LEU A 27 16.47 -7.86 1.16
N ASP A 28 15.85 -8.59 0.24
CA ASP A 28 14.75 -9.52 0.54
C ASP A 28 15.28 -10.94 0.79
N THR A 29 14.87 -11.52 1.92
CA THR A 29 14.60 -12.95 2.06
C THR A 29 13.81 -13.17 3.36
N ASP A 30 12.49 -13.28 3.22
CA ASP A 30 11.48 -13.84 4.14
C ASP A 30 11.27 -13.20 5.54
N ASN A 31 12.04 -12.19 5.92
CA ASN A 31 11.71 -11.21 6.96
C ASN A 31 12.70 -10.03 6.81
N PRO A 32 12.28 -8.81 6.45
CA PRO A 32 13.23 -7.71 6.29
C PRO A 32 13.76 -7.28 7.66
N ILE A 33 14.90 -7.86 8.02
CA ILE A 33 15.65 -7.64 9.27
C ILE A 33 16.19 -6.19 9.28
N LEU A 34 16.57 -5.64 8.12
CA LEU A 34 17.20 -4.31 8.03
C LEU A 34 17.00 -3.64 6.65
N THR A 35 16.59 -2.39 6.63
CA THR A 35 16.38 -1.53 5.45
C THR A 35 17.32 -0.34 5.49
N ILE A 36 18.04 -0.07 4.39
CA ILE A 36 18.98 1.05 4.27
C ILE A 36 18.47 2.02 3.20
N THR A 37 18.28 3.29 3.56
CA THR A 37 17.88 4.35 2.62
C THR A 37 18.98 5.39 2.51
N TYR A 38 19.48 5.64 1.29
CA TYR A 38 20.55 6.59 1.03
C TYR A 38 20.00 7.97 0.63
N TYR A 39 20.50 9.03 1.25
CA TYR A 39 20.20 10.41 0.88
C TYR A 39 21.41 11.06 0.19
N THR A 40 21.12 12.09 -0.61
CA THR A 40 22.05 12.77 -1.53
C THR A 40 23.22 13.52 -0.87
N LYS A 41 23.36 13.47 0.46
CA LYS A 41 24.43 14.12 1.23
C LYS A 41 25.30 13.13 2.04
N GLY A 42 25.33 11.86 1.63
CA GLY A 42 26.09 10.82 2.36
C GLY A 42 25.48 10.47 3.72
N THR A 43 24.24 10.91 3.96
CA THR A 43 23.45 10.50 5.12
C THR A 43 22.61 9.31 4.70
N PHE A 44 22.48 8.31 5.56
CA PHE A 44 21.59 7.18 5.34
C PHE A 44 20.66 7.00 6.54
N LEU A 45 19.48 6.46 6.29
CA LEU A 45 18.56 5.99 7.32
C LEU A 45 18.64 4.47 7.37
N LEU A 46 18.71 3.93 8.57
CA LEU A 46 18.67 2.50 8.83
C LEU A 46 17.41 2.16 9.62
N GLN A 47 16.60 1.23 9.12
CA GLN A 47 15.34 0.83 9.76
C GLN A 47 15.25 -0.69 9.81
N GLY A 48 15.08 -1.26 11.00
CA GLY A 48 15.04 -2.72 11.21
C GLY A 48 14.43 -3.07 12.56
N ASN A 49 14.38 -4.37 12.88
CA ASN A 49 14.03 -4.79 14.24
C ASN A 49 15.21 -4.54 15.21
N GLU A 50 14.94 -4.54 16.52
CA GLU A 50 15.93 -4.19 17.57
C GLU A 50 17.21 -5.03 17.47
N ALA A 51 17.09 -6.36 17.37
CA ALA A 51 18.23 -7.27 17.24
C ALA A 51 19.11 -6.99 16.00
N SER A 52 18.50 -6.47 14.93
CA SER A 52 19.19 -6.15 13.67
C SER A 52 19.95 -4.83 13.76
N LEU A 53 19.38 -3.85 14.46
CA LEU A 53 20.03 -2.57 14.70
C LEU A 53 21.21 -2.74 15.66
N ASP A 54 21.05 -3.54 16.72
CA ASP A 54 22.11 -3.86 17.67
C ASP A 54 23.28 -4.57 16.97
N SER A 55 22.99 -5.56 16.12
CA SER A 55 24.03 -6.26 15.34
C SER A 55 24.73 -5.31 14.35
N PHE A 56 24.02 -4.37 13.74
CA PHE A 56 24.63 -3.39 12.84
C PHE A 56 25.53 -2.40 13.60
N GLU A 57 25.14 -1.96 14.79
CA GLU A 57 25.95 -1.06 15.63
C GLU A 57 27.30 -1.71 16.00
N GLU A 58 27.31 -3.02 16.24
CA GLU A 58 28.54 -3.77 16.53
C GLU A 58 29.45 -3.93 15.30
N ILE A 59 28.88 -4.13 14.11
CA ILE A 59 29.62 -4.39 12.86
C ILE A 59 30.09 -3.10 12.19
N PHE A 60 29.36 -2.00 12.32
CA PHE A 60 29.63 -0.76 11.59
C PHE A 60 31.05 -0.20 11.83
N PRO A 61 31.61 -0.18 13.05
CA PRO A 61 32.99 0.25 13.28
C PRO A 61 34.03 -0.58 12.52
N LEU A 62 33.82 -1.89 12.40
CA LEU A 62 34.71 -2.80 11.67
C LEU A 62 34.67 -2.52 10.16
N LEU A 63 33.46 -2.32 9.61
CA LEU A 63 33.28 -1.98 8.21
C LEU A 63 33.91 -0.63 7.88
N LYS A 64 33.70 0.37 8.75
CA LYS A 64 34.30 1.70 8.62
C LYS A 64 35.84 1.63 8.60
N ALA A 65 36.44 0.93 9.54
CA ALA A 65 37.91 0.78 9.62
C ALA A 65 38.48 0.06 8.38
N ARG A 66 37.77 -0.91 7.82
CA ARG A 66 38.16 -1.62 6.60
C ARG A 66 38.18 -0.70 5.38
N VAL A 67 37.13 0.11 5.22
CA VAL A 67 37.00 1.06 4.11
C VAL A 67 38.04 2.19 4.22
N GLU A 68 38.31 2.67 5.43
CA GLU A 68 39.35 3.67 5.67
C GLU A 68 40.75 3.11 5.32
N LYS A 69 41.05 1.87 5.73
CA LYS A 69 42.32 1.21 5.40
C LYS A 69 42.52 1.00 3.88
N GLU A 70 41.46 0.60 3.17
CA GLU A 70 41.49 0.41 1.71
C GLU A 70 41.72 1.73 0.96
N ARG A 71 41.22 2.85 1.51
CA ARG A 71 41.47 4.19 0.98
C ARG A 71 42.92 4.63 1.11
N ASP A 72 43.58 4.29 2.20
CA ASP A 72 44.98 4.65 2.46
C ASP A 72 45.96 3.80 1.61
N GLU A 73 45.63 2.54 1.34
CA GLU A 73 46.47 1.64 0.50
C GLU A 73 46.47 2.07 -0.99
N THR A 74 45.41 2.73 -1.47
CA THR A 74 45.30 3.15 -2.87
C THR A 74 46.19 4.37 -3.22
N HIS A 75 46.66 5.12 -2.23
CA HIS A 75 47.40 6.36 -2.45
C HIS A 75 48.93 6.21 -2.55
N VAL A 76 49.46 4.99 -2.40
CA VAL A 76 50.91 4.71 -2.32
C VAL A 76 51.52 4.26 -3.67
N ASN A 77 50.72 3.86 -4.66
CA ASN A 77 51.22 3.24 -5.91
C ASN A 77 51.03 4.12 -7.16
N CYS A 78 51.42 5.39 -7.13
CA CYS A 78 51.48 6.22 -8.35
C CYS A 78 52.75 7.09 -8.37
N THR A 79 53.82 6.55 -8.95
CA THR A 79 54.92 7.36 -9.50
C THR A 79 55.47 6.71 -10.77
N ASP A 80 55.37 7.49 -11.85
CA ASP A 80 56.17 7.58 -13.09
C ASP A 80 56.43 6.37 -14.00
N SER A 81 55.89 6.46 -15.23
CA SER A 81 56.70 6.73 -16.43
C SER A 81 55.83 6.92 -17.68
N GLU A 82 56.00 8.05 -18.35
CA GLU A 82 55.55 8.30 -19.73
C GLU A 82 56.61 7.75 -20.72
N ASP A 83 56.19 7.02 -21.77
CA ASP A 83 56.95 6.87 -23.03
C ASP A 83 56.02 6.50 -24.22
N ASP A 84 56.55 6.80 -25.41
CA ASP A 84 55.98 7.24 -26.69
C ASP A 84 55.30 6.17 -27.62
N GLY A 85 54.47 6.66 -28.57
CA GLY A 85 54.11 5.95 -29.82
C GLY A 85 52.62 5.64 -30.11
N PRO A 86 52.08 5.90 -31.34
CA PRO A 86 50.74 5.50 -31.75
C PRO A 86 50.78 4.06 -32.30
N VAL A 87 51.04 3.09 -31.44
CA VAL A 87 50.85 1.68 -31.77
C VAL A 87 49.52 1.31 -31.15
N ASN A 88 48.48 1.05 -31.95
CA ASN A 88 47.28 0.40 -31.46
C ASN A 88 47.72 -0.95 -30.88
N PRO A 89 47.82 -1.12 -29.55
CA PRO A 89 48.26 -2.38 -29.00
C PRO A 89 47.14 -3.36 -29.31
N SER A 90 47.44 -4.50 -29.94
CA SER A 90 46.47 -5.58 -29.95
C SER A 90 46.11 -5.84 -28.49
N PRO A 91 44.81 -5.79 -28.12
CA PRO A 91 44.42 -5.84 -26.71
C PRO A 91 45.01 -7.10 -26.09
N SER A 92 45.63 -6.90 -24.93
CA SER A 92 46.22 -7.99 -24.16
C SER A 92 45.16 -9.09 -23.92
N PRO A 93 45.56 -10.37 -23.77
CA PRO A 93 44.60 -11.44 -23.47
C PRO A 93 43.71 -11.10 -22.26
N SER A 94 44.25 -10.39 -21.27
CA SER A 94 43.53 -9.85 -20.12
C SER A 94 42.50 -8.78 -20.50
N GLU A 95 42.84 -7.84 -21.40
CA GLU A 95 41.88 -6.83 -21.88
C GLU A 95 40.73 -7.45 -22.67
N ARG A 96 41.00 -8.48 -23.48
CA ARG A 96 39.96 -9.21 -24.20
C ARG A 96 39.02 -9.92 -23.24
N GLN A 97 39.58 -10.64 -22.25
CA GLN A 97 38.79 -11.31 -21.21
C GLN A 97 37.93 -10.33 -20.39
N LEU A 98 38.46 -9.15 -20.07
CA LEU A 98 37.71 -8.10 -19.38
C LEU A 98 36.57 -7.55 -20.25
N ARG A 99 36.81 -7.32 -21.55
CA ARG A 99 35.76 -6.91 -22.48
C ARG A 99 34.67 -7.95 -22.63
N ASP A 100 35.03 -9.22 -22.74
CA ASP A 100 34.06 -10.31 -22.82
C ASP A 100 33.25 -10.42 -21.53
N SER A 101 33.89 -10.26 -20.36
CA SER A 101 33.21 -10.24 -19.06
C SER A 101 32.28 -9.04 -18.91
N LEU A 102 32.69 -7.86 -19.38
CA LEU A 102 31.86 -6.65 -19.38
C LEU A 102 30.67 -6.80 -20.32
N ALA A 103 30.86 -7.37 -21.51
CA ALA A 103 29.78 -7.62 -22.46
C ALA A 103 28.74 -8.60 -21.89
N LEU A 104 29.19 -9.65 -21.19
CA LEU A 104 28.30 -10.57 -20.49
C LEU A 104 27.53 -9.87 -19.37
N LEU A 105 28.21 -9.05 -18.56
CA LEU A 105 27.57 -8.29 -17.48
C LEU A 105 26.55 -7.27 -18.02
N GLU A 106 26.84 -6.62 -19.14
CA GLU A 106 25.92 -5.69 -19.80
C GLU A 106 24.65 -6.40 -20.29
N LEU A 107 24.80 -7.63 -20.80
CA LEU A 107 23.67 -8.49 -21.19
C LEU A 107 22.83 -8.87 -19.97
N ASP A 108 23.44 -9.40 -18.92
CA ASP A 108 22.75 -9.81 -17.69
C ASP A 108 22.02 -8.62 -17.04
N PHE A 109 22.66 -7.45 -17.03
CA PHE A 109 22.04 -6.23 -16.52
C PHE A 109 20.84 -5.79 -17.35
N THR A 110 20.92 -5.92 -18.68
CA THR A 110 19.81 -5.59 -19.58
C THR A 110 18.64 -6.53 -19.36
N GLU A 111 18.87 -7.84 -19.26
CA GLU A 111 17.84 -8.84 -18.98
C GLU A 111 17.20 -8.59 -17.61
N PHE A 112 18.01 -8.35 -16.57
CA PHE A 112 17.51 -8.04 -15.24
C PHE A 112 16.62 -6.80 -15.23
N ARG A 113 17.04 -5.73 -15.93
CA ARG A 113 16.27 -4.49 -16.06
C ARG A 113 14.93 -4.73 -16.73
N GLU A 114 14.91 -5.46 -17.85
CA GLU A 114 13.69 -5.76 -18.60
C GLU A 114 12.72 -6.62 -17.78
N CYS A 115 13.23 -7.67 -17.12
CA CYS A 115 12.44 -8.51 -16.23
C CYS A 115 11.84 -7.71 -15.06
N THR A 116 12.63 -6.83 -14.44
CA THR A 116 12.17 -5.96 -13.35
C THR A 116 11.10 -4.98 -13.84
N GLN A 117 11.28 -4.40 -15.02
CA GLN A 117 10.31 -3.47 -15.60
C GLN A 117 8.98 -4.16 -15.91
N ALA A 118 9.01 -5.36 -16.50
CA ALA A 118 7.81 -6.14 -16.77
C ALA A 118 7.02 -6.43 -15.48
N LYS A 119 7.72 -6.89 -14.42
CA LYS A 119 7.10 -7.14 -13.11
C LYS A 119 6.47 -5.88 -12.50
N LEU A 120 7.13 -4.73 -12.61
CA LEU A 120 6.59 -3.46 -12.13
C LEU A 120 5.33 -3.05 -12.89
N THR A 121 5.30 -3.24 -14.21
CA THR A 121 4.12 -3.00 -15.03
C THR A 121 2.97 -3.94 -14.65
N ASP A 122 3.24 -5.23 -14.47
CA ASP A 122 2.22 -6.20 -14.05
C ASP A 122 1.66 -5.86 -12.66
N MET A 123 2.52 -5.48 -11.71
CA MET A 123 2.11 -5.05 -10.39
C MET A 123 1.28 -3.76 -10.45
N HIS A 124 1.66 -2.81 -11.31
CA HIS A 124 0.88 -1.58 -11.53
C HIS A 124 -0.52 -1.90 -12.08
N ASN A 125 -0.61 -2.76 -13.09
CA ASN A 125 -1.88 -3.20 -13.67
C ASN A 125 -2.76 -3.92 -12.63
N THR A 126 -2.15 -4.78 -11.82
CA THR A 126 -2.84 -5.47 -10.73
C THR A 126 -3.39 -4.48 -9.70
N ASN A 127 -2.61 -3.45 -9.35
CA ASN A 127 -3.06 -2.40 -8.43
C ASN A 127 -4.22 -1.57 -9.00
N ILE A 128 -4.19 -1.26 -10.30
CA ILE A 128 -5.31 -0.60 -10.99
C ILE A 128 -6.57 -1.46 -10.89
N TYR A 129 -6.47 -2.74 -11.25
CA TYR A 129 -7.60 -3.67 -11.20
C TYR A 129 -8.17 -3.83 -9.78
N ILE A 130 -7.30 -3.92 -8.76
CA ILE A 130 -7.72 -3.94 -7.35
C ILE A 130 -8.47 -2.65 -6.99
N GLN A 131 -8.04 -1.50 -7.50
CA GLN A 131 -8.71 -0.23 -7.23
C GLN A 131 -10.08 -0.16 -7.90
N GLU A 132 -10.19 -0.59 -9.16
CA GLU A 132 -11.47 -0.68 -9.88
C GLU A 132 -12.47 -1.57 -9.14
N LEU A 133 -12.04 -2.76 -8.68
CA LEU A 133 -12.89 -3.65 -7.88
C LEU A 133 -13.35 -3.02 -6.56
N LYS A 134 -12.48 -2.24 -5.90
CA LYS A 134 -12.86 -1.51 -4.67
C LYS A 134 -13.93 -0.47 -4.96
N ASP A 135 -13.79 0.25 -6.07
CA ASP A 135 -14.73 1.30 -6.47
C ASP A 135 -16.10 0.69 -6.86
N GLU A 136 -16.10 -0.42 -7.60
CA GLU A 136 -17.32 -1.18 -7.92
C GLU A 136 -18.02 -1.67 -6.65
N LEU A 137 -17.28 -2.20 -5.69
CA LEU A 137 -17.83 -2.68 -4.42
C LEU A 137 -18.44 -1.53 -3.60
N GLN A 138 -17.78 -0.37 -3.57
CA GLN A 138 -18.32 0.83 -2.92
C GLN A 138 -19.59 1.31 -3.60
N GLN A 139 -19.63 1.31 -4.93
CA GLN A 139 -20.79 1.71 -5.69
C GLN A 139 -21.97 0.75 -5.46
N LEU A 140 -21.71 -0.56 -5.47
CA LEU A 140 -22.72 -1.59 -5.20
C LEU A 140 -23.29 -1.44 -3.78
N LYS A 141 -22.44 -1.19 -2.78
CA LYS A 141 -22.85 -0.92 -1.40
C LYS A 141 -23.75 0.32 -1.31
N LYS A 142 -23.37 1.41 -1.99
CA LYS A 142 -24.16 2.65 -2.03
C LYS A 142 -25.53 2.41 -2.68
N ASN A 143 -25.56 1.74 -3.83
CA ASN A 143 -26.80 1.43 -4.54
C ASN A 143 -27.72 0.56 -3.67
N THR A 144 -27.18 -0.48 -3.04
CA THR A 144 -27.93 -1.38 -2.17
C THR A 144 -28.52 -0.64 -0.98
N SER A 145 -27.73 0.23 -0.34
CA SER A 145 -28.22 1.08 0.75
C SER A 145 -29.35 2.00 0.29
N SER A 146 -29.24 2.61 -0.90
CA SER A 146 -30.30 3.45 -1.47
C SER A 146 -31.58 2.65 -1.67
N SER A 147 -31.50 1.49 -2.34
CA SER A 147 -32.65 0.62 -2.58
C SER A 147 -33.32 0.16 -1.28
N ILE A 148 -32.53 -0.19 -0.25
CA ILE A 148 -33.07 -0.54 1.07
C ILE A 148 -33.82 0.64 1.68
N THR A 149 -33.26 1.86 1.62
CA THR A 149 -33.95 3.03 2.18
C THR A 149 -35.26 3.36 1.45
N GLU A 150 -35.27 3.22 0.13
CA GLU A 150 -36.47 3.43 -0.70
C GLU A 150 -37.54 2.37 -0.42
N LEU A 151 -37.17 1.09 -0.39
CA LEU A 151 -38.08 -0.01 -0.05
C LEU A 151 -38.64 0.15 1.38
N THR A 152 -37.80 0.55 2.32
CA THR A 152 -38.24 0.78 3.70
C THR A 152 -39.21 1.96 3.78
N ARG A 153 -39.02 3.00 2.97
CA ARG A 153 -39.98 4.12 2.85
C ARG A 153 -41.30 3.63 2.29
N ALA A 154 -41.28 2.96 1.13
CA ALA A 154 -42.49 2.45 0.48
C ALA A 154 -43.28 1.48 1.38
N LEU A 155 -42.59 0.64 2.16
CA LEU A 155 -43.25 -0.24 3.12
C LEU A 155 -43.97 0.52 4.23
N ARG A 156 -43.38 1.60 4.75
CA ARG A 156 -44.05 2.44 5.75
C ARG A 156 -45.27 3.14 5.17
N ASP A 157 -45.13 3.72 3.98
CA ASP A 157 -46.23 4.43 3.31
C ASP A 157 -47.42 3.47 3.07
N LEU A 158 -47.13 2.25 2.60
CA LEU A 158 -48.14 1.22 2.40
C LEU A 158 -48.78 0.74 3.72
N GLN A 159 -48.00 0.64 4.80
CA GLN A 159 -48.53 0.30 6.12
C GLN A 159 -49.48 1.37 6.65
N GLU A 160 -49.14 2.65 6.48
CA GLU A 160 -49.98 3.78 6.87
C GLU A 160 -51.29 3.83 6.05
N GLU A 161 -51.19 3.61 4.74
CA GLU A 161 -52.37 3.53 3.87
C GLU A 161 -53.27 2.34 4.25
N ASN A 162 -52.68 1.17 4.53
CA ASN A 162 -53.44 -0.01 4.95
C ASN A 162 -54.18 0.24 6.28
N GLN A 163 -53.52 0.88 7.25
CA GLN A 163 -54.16 1.27 8.51
C GLN A 163 -55.31 2.25 8.28
N THR A 164 -55.10 3.24 7.42
CA THR A 164 -56.13 4.23 7.06
C THR A 164 -57.34 3.56 6.42
N LEU A 165 -57.13 2.64 5.46
CA LEU A 165 -58.21 1.89 4.81
C LEU A 165 -58.97 1.00 5.79
N ARG A 166 -58.28 0.35 6.73
CA ARG A 166 -58.94 -0.45 7.79
C ARG A 166 -59.84 0.41 8.67
N LEU A 167 -59.40 1.62 9.04
CA LEU A 167 -60.21 2.56 9.81
C LEU A 167 -61.44 3.03 9.02
N GLN A 168 -61.28 3.32 7.72
CA GLN A 168 -62.39 3.72 6.86
C GLN A 168 -63.41 2.58 6.68
N LEU A 169 -62.95 1.34 6.51
CA LEU A 169 -63.82 0.16 6.42
C LEU A 169 -64.66 -0.01 7.70
N CYS A 170 -64.02 0.01 8.87
CA CYS A 170 -64.71 -0.09 10.17
C CYS A 170 -65.79 1.00 10.31
N LYS A 171 -65.46 2.25 9.96
CA LYS A 171 -66.41 3.37 9.98
C LYS A 171 -67.59 3.16 9.02
N GLN A 172 -67.33 2.67 7.80
CA GLN A 172 -68.40 2.35 6.86
C GLN A 172 -69.30 1.24 7.36
N GLU A 173 -68.74 0.17 7.94
CA GLU A 173 -69.50 -0.92 8.54
C GLU A 173 -70.44 -0.39 9.63
N GLU A 174 -69.94 0.43 10.56
CA GLU A 174 -70.78 1.09 11.57
C GLU A 174 -71.90 1.97 10.97
N ASP A 175 -71.57 2.78 9.95
CA ASP A 175 -72.53 3.66 9.31
C ASP A 175 -73.62 2.88 8.57
N THR A 176 -73.27 1.75 7.95
CA THR A 176 -74.26 0.85 7.32
C THR A 176 -75.14 0.15 8.34
N GLU A 177 -74.60 -0.24 9.49
CA GLU A 177 -75.38 -0.84 10.57
C GLU A 177 -76.35 0.15 11.20
N LYS A 178 -75.89 1.40 11.45
CA LYS A 178 -76.74 2.50 11.92
C LYS A 178 -77.87 2.79 10.94
N LYS A 179 -77.60 2.76 9.64
CA LYS A 179 -78.64 2.92 8.59
C LYS A 179 -79.64 1.78 8.63
N LYS A 180 -79.21 0.51 8.70
CA LYS A 180 -80.10 -0.66 8.81
C LYS A 180 -81.04 -0.57 10.02
N LYS A 181 -80.51 -0.17 11.19
CA LYS A 181 -81.32 0.03 12.41
C LYS A 181 -82.38 1.13 12.26
N ARG A 182 -82.13 2.15 11.45
CA ARG A 182 -83.10 3.23 11.16
C ARG A 182 -84.15 2.84 10.13
N THR A 183 -83.85 1.89 9.24
CA THR A 183 -84.74 1.49 8.14
C THR A 183 -85.56 0.25 8.42
N SER A 184 -85.36 -0.48 9.53
CA SER A 184 -86.32 -1.50 10.00
C SER A 184 -87.52 -0.78 10.62
N PRO A 185 -88.70 -0.76 9.97
CA PRO A 185 -89.91 -0.31 10.61
C PRO A 185 -90.33 -1.40 11.60
N ASP A 186 -90.73 -1.00 12.80
CA ASP A 186 -91.64 -1.80 13.62
C ASP A 186 -92.83 -2.19 12.72
N SER A 187 -92.82 -3.42 12.22
CA SER A 187 -93.98 -3.99 11.56
C SER A 187 -95.05 -4.19 12.62
N CYS A 188 -95.87 -3.15 12.75
CA CYS A 188 -97.27 -3.12 13.12
C CYS A 188 -97.74 -4.25 14.04
N LYS A 189 -97.98 -3.88 15.30
CA LYS A 189 -99.05 -4.42 16.12
C LYS A 189 -100.34 -4.55 15.31
N LYS A 190 -100.88 -5.75 15.20
CA LYS A 190 -102.32 -6.03 15.19
C LYS A 190 -102.57 -7.48 15.57
#